data_AF-A0A7S2GUJ4-F1
#
_entry.id   AF-A0A7S2GUJ4-F1
#
_cell.length_a   1.000
_cell.length_b   1.000
_cell.length_c   1.000
_cell.angle_alpha   90.00
_cell.angle_beta   90.00
_cell.angle_gamma   90.00
#
_symmetry.space_group_name_H-M   'P 1'
#
loop_
_entity.id
_entity.type
_entity.pdbx_description
1 polymer ?
#
loop_
_entity_poly.entity_id
_entity_poly.type
_entity_poly.pdbx_seq_one_letter_code
_entity_poly.pdbx_strand_id
1 'polypeptide(L)'
;LLCLSSIDESLVLDHVVPTIAQLAVAAASSALWKPMNNQILMLTREPVPKVRLAALKTLHECYTLVGDEYLVLLPESLPFLSELLEDDDKQVEEQCRKTLKFAEELSGENLGGFL
;
A
#
# COMPACT_ATOMS: atom_id res chain seq x y z
N LEU A 1 11.21 9.05 2.82
CA LEU A 1 10.62 9.08 1.45
C LEU A 1 10.27 10.49 0.94
N LEU A 2 10.58 11.56 1.70
CA LEU A 2 10.39 12.98 1.33
C LEU A 2 11.31 13.53 0.20
N CYS A 3 12.15 12.69 -0.44
CA CYS A 3 13.12 13.13 -1.46
C CYS A 3 12.66 12.88 -2.92
N LEU A 4 11.43 12.39 -3.10
CA LEU A 4 10.90 11.94 -4.39
C LEU A 4 10.64 13.06 -5.41
N SER A 5 10.81 14.33 -5.04
CA SER A 5 10.83 15.44 -6.02
C SER A 5 12.09 15.42 -6.91
N SER A 6 13.13 14.65 -6.53
CA SER A 6 14.43 14.57 -7.23
C SER A 6 14.86 13.15 -7.62
N ILE A 7 14.11 12.13 -7.21
CA ILE A 7 14.41 10.71 -7.46
C ILE A 7 13.55 10.22 -8.62
N ASP A 8 14.16 9.46 -9.52
CA ASP A 8 13.49 8.84 -10.66
C ASP A 8 12.36 7.91 -10.18
N GLU A 9 11.16 8.11 -10.72
CA GLU A 9 9.98 7.30 -10.43
C GLU A 9 10.23 5.82 -10.75
N SER A 10 10.93 5.52 -11.84
CA SER A 10 11.28 4.15 -12.22
C SER A 10 12.14 3.47 -11.15
N LEU A 11 13.14 4.17 -10.60
CA LEU A 11 13.98 3.63 -9.53
C LEU A 11 13.14 3.18 -8.33
N VAL A 12 12.12 3.96 -8.00
CA VAL A 12 11.28 3.72 -6.83
C VAL A 12 10.35 2.54 -7.08
N LEU A 13 9.67 2.54 -8.23
CA LEU A 13 8.71 1.50 -8.57
C LEU A 13 9.40 0.15 -8.87
N ASP A 14 10.57 0.18 -9.51
CA ASP A 14 11.25 -1.03 -9.99
C ASP A 14 12.19 -1.64 -8.94
N HIS A 15 12.65 -0.87 -7.96
CA HIS A 15 13.59 -1.35 -6.94
C HIS A 15 13.11 -1.16 -5.51
N VAL A 16 12.63 0.03 -5.14
CA VAL A 16 12.27 0.32 -3.74
C VAL A 16 11.02 -0.44 -3.33
N VAL A 17 9.97 -0.43 -4.16
CA VAL A 17 8.70 -1.14 -3.90
C VAL A 17 8.94 -2.65 -3.69
N PRO A 18 9.57 -3.39 -4.63
CA PRO A 18 9.87 -4.80 -4.42
C PRO A 18 10.76 -5.07 -3.20
N THR A 19 11.73 -4.18 -2.92
CA THR A 19 12.64 -4.36 -1.78
C THR A 19 11.89 -4.27 -0.45
N ILE A 20 10.97 -3.32 -0.29
CA ILE A 20 10.17 -3.19 0.94
C ILE A 20 9.23 -4.40 1.10
N ALA A 21 8.60 -4.85 0.01
CA ALA A 21 7.73 -6.02 0.08
C ALA A 21 8.51 -7.31 0.43
N GLN A 22 9.71 -7.49 -0.13
CA GLN A 22 10.59 -8.61 0.22
C GLN A 22 11.13 -8.51 1.66
N LEU A 23 11.33 -7.29 2.17
CA LEU A 23 11.62 -7.08 3.59
C LEU A 23 10.44 -7.54 4.46
N ALA A 24 9.20 -7.29 4.04
CA ALA A 24 8.00 -7.78 4.74
C ALA A 24 7.99 -9.32 4.79
N VAL A 25 8.26 -9.97 3.66
CA VAL A 25 8.39 -11.45 3.57
C VAL A 25 9.47 -11.95 4.53
N ALA A 26 10.66 -11.34 4.49
CA ALA A 26 11.79 -11.74 5.34
C ALA A 26 11.53 -11.49 6.84
N ALA A 27 10.74 -10.46 7.18
CA ALA A 27 10.40 -10.14 8.57
C ALA A 27 9.50 -11.20 9.22
N ALA A 28 8.61 -11.84 8.44
CA ALA A 28 7.74 -12.96 8.87
C ALA A 28 7.08 -12.75 10.26
N SER A 29 6.69 -11.51 10.59
CA SER A 29 6.24 -11.14 11.92
C SER A 29 5.32 -9.93 11.89
N SER A 30 4.09 -10.13 12.35
CA SER A 30 3.10 -9.05 12.48
C SER A 30 3.54 -7.91 13.41
N ALA A 31 4.39 -8.20 14.40
CA ALA A 31 4.97 -7.17 15.26
C ALA A 31 5.91 -6.21 14.49
N LEU A 32 6.60 -6.72 13.47
CA LEU A 32 7.49 -5.92 12.61
C LEU A 32 6.72 -5.28 11.45
N TRP A 33 5.69 -5.95 10.94
CA TRP A 33 4.87 -5.42 9.86
C TRP A 33 4.05 -4.20 10.30
N LYS A 34 3.52 -4.17 11.53
CA LYS A 34 2.72 -3.03 12.04
C LYS A 34 3.40 -1.66 11.88
N PRO A 35 4.61 -1.42 12.44
CA PRO A 35 5.26 -0.12 12.28
C PRO A 35 5.61 0.17 10.82
N MET A 36 6.00 -0.84 10.03
CA MET A 36 6.29 -0.67 8.61
C MET A 36 5.04 -0.28 7.81
N ASN A 37 3.93 -0.98 8.02
CA ASN A 37 2.64 -0.70 7.40
C ASN A 37 2.15 0.69 7.74
N ASN A 38 2.25 1.09 9.01
CA ASN A 38 1.91 2.45 9.42
C ASN A 38 2.72 3.51 8.66
N GLN A 39 4.03 3.32 8.48
CA GLN A 39 4.84 4.25 7.68
C GLN A 39 4.42 4.28 6.20
N ILE A 40 4.07 3.14 5.60
CA ILE A 40 3.54 3.08 4.24
C ILE A 40 2.22 3.85 4.15
N LEU A 41 1.29 3.63 5.07
CA LEU A 41 -0.02 4.31 5.10
C LEU A 41 0.13 5.82 5.30
N MET A 42 1.05 6.28 6.13
CA MET A 42 1.29 7.72 6.28
C MET A 42 1.74 8.38 4.97
N LEU A 43 2.50 7.67 4.13
CA LEU A 43 2.96 8.17 2.84
C LEU A 43 1.85 8.25 1.79
N THR A 44 0.72 7.56 1.99
CA THR A 44 -0.45 7.72 1.10
C THR A 44 -1.16 9.05 1.31
N ARG A 45 -0.77 9.87 2.29
CA ARG A 45 -1.31 11.22 2.50
C ARG A 45 -0.35 12.34 2.11
N GLU A 46 0.78 11.99 1.50
CA GLU A 46 1.75 12.98 1.04
C GLU A 46 1.16 13.86 -0.09
N PRO A 47 1.50 15.16 -0.15
CA PRO A 47 0.94 16.08 -1.13
C PRO A 47 1.32 15.73 -2.57
N VAL A 48 2.45 15.05 -2.77
CA VAL A 48 2.96 14.67 -4.10
C VAL A 48 2.31 13.35 -4.55
N PRO A 49 1.52 13.34 -5.65
CA PRO A 49 0.79 12.14 -6.08
C PRO A 49 1.67 10.92 -6.34
N LYS A 50 2.88 11.13 -6.90
CA LYS A 50 3.86 10.06 -7.13
C LYS A 50 4.28 9.34 -5.86
N VAL A 51 4.33 10.05 -4.72
CA VAL A 51 4.66 9.47 -3.42
C VAL A 51 3.51 8.57 -2.95
N ARG A 52 2.26 9.06 -3.07
CA ARG A 52 1.06 8.28 -2.73
C ARG A 52 0.94 7.03 -3.59
N LEU A 53 1.19 7.16 -4.90
CA LEU A 53 1.17 6.03 -5.83
C LEU A 53 2.21 4.97 -5.46
N ALA A 54 3.45 5.37 -5.18
CA ALA A 54 4.50 4.46 -4.74
C ALA A 54 4.16 3.77 -3.40
N ALA A 55 3.57 4.51 -2.46
CA ALA A 55 3.10 3.95 -1.19
C ALA A 55 1.99 2.91 -1.39
N LEU A 56 0.98 3.22 -2.21
CA LEU A 56 -0.09 2.27 -2.56
C LEU A 56 0.44 1.02 -3.28
N LYS A 57 1.38 1.18 -4.22
CA LYS A 57 2.04 0.04 -4.89
C LYS A 57 2.83 -0.80 -3.89
N THR A 58 3.51 -0.17 -2.92
CA THR A 58 4.19 -0.90 -1.84
C THR A 58 3.21 -1.69 -1.00
N LEU A 59 2.10 -1.09 -0.60
CA LEU A 59 1.05 -1.76 0.17
C LEU A 59 0.46 -2.97 -0.59
N HIS A 60 0.15 -2.78 -1.88
CA HIS A 60 -0.35 -3.85 -2.76
C HIS A 60 0.66 -5.00 -2.92
N GLU A 61 1.94 -4.68 -3.10
CA GLU A 61 3.00 -5.68 -3.22
C GLU A 61 3.20 -6.45 -1.92
N CYS A 62 3.08 -5.80 -0.75
CA CYS A 62 3.08 -6.48 0.55
C CYS A 62 1.94 -7.50 0.67
N TYR A 63 0.70 -7.12 0.30
CA TYR A 63 -0.41 -8.08 0.27
C TYR A 63 -0.15 -9.22 -0.72
N THR A 64 0.49 -8.92 -1.86
CA THR A 64 0.76 -9.91 -2.90
C THR A 64 1.82 -10.92 -2.49
N LEU A 65 2.93 -10.48 -1.88
CA LEU A 65 4.06 -11.34 -1.54
C LEU A 65 3.93 -12.04 -0.19
N VAL A 66 3.36 -11.37 0.81
CA VAL A 66 3.14 -11.97 2.14
C VAL A 66 1.82 -12.76 2.18
N GLY A 67 0.82 -12.35 1.40
CA GLY A 67 -0.46 -13.05 1.30
C GLY A 67 -1.33 -12.88 2.54
N ASP A 68 -2.13 -13.91 2.83
CA ASP A 68 -3.18 -13.92 3.85
C ASP A 68 -2.70 -13.47 5.24
N GLU A 69 -1.44 -13.74 5.59
CA GLU A 69 -0.87 -13.34 6.89
C GLU A 69 -0.82 -11.82 7.06
N TYR A 70 -0.68 -11.06 5.97
CA TYR A 70 -0.64 -9.60 6.01
C TYR A 70 -2.03 -8.97 6.16
N LEU A 71 -3.11 -9.72 5.92
CA LEU A 71 -4.49 -9.24 6.09
C LEU A 71 -4.83 -8.87 7.54
N VAL A 72 -4.04 -9.33 8.52
CA VAL A 72 -4.17 -8.89 9.92
C VAL A 72 -4.05 -7.36 10.07
N LEU A 73 -3.43 -6.69 9.09
CA LEU A 73 -3.25 -5.24 9.03
C LEU A 73 -4.30 -4.52 8.18
N LEU A 74 -5.16 -5.25 7.46
CA LEU A 74 -6.20 -4.66 6.62
C LEU A 74 -7.13 -3.69 7.37
N PRO A 75 -7.57 -3.97 8.62
CA PRO A 75 -8.40 -3.01 9.37
C PRO A 75 -7.74 -1.63 9.56
N GLU A 76 -6.41 -1.58 9.67
CA GLU A 76 -5.64 -0.33 9.79
C GLU A 76 -5.53 0.38 8.43
N SER A 77 -5.50 -0.37 7.32
CA SER A 77 -5.39 0.15 5.96
C SER A 77 -6.71 0.69 5.40
N LEU A 78 -7.86 0.12 5.80
CA LEU A 78 -9.18 0.47 5.24
C LEU A 78 -9.52 1.98 5.28
N PRO A 79 -9.31 2.70 6.40
CA PRO A 79 -9.59 4.15 6.42
C PRO A 79 -8.76 4.94 5.39
N PHE A 80 -7.50 4.56 5.18
CA PHE A 80 -6.64 5.21 4.19
C PHE A 80 -7.06 4.87 2.76
N LEU A 81 -7.48 3.62 2.53
CA LEU A 81 -7.97 3.19 1.22
C LEU A 81 -9.29 3.88 0.86
N SER A 82 -10.22 4.03 1.82
CA SER A 82 -11.47 4.79 1.62
C SER A 82 -11.19 6.25 1.22
N GLU A 83 -10.27 6.94 1.91
CA GLU A 83 -9.84 8.29 1.53
C GLU A 83 -9.26 8.36 0.11
N LEU A 84 -8.43 7.38 -0.27
CA LEU A 84 -7.77 7.35 -1.59
C LEU A 84 -8.68 6.99 -2.75
N LEU A 85 -9.89 6.46 -2.50
CA LEU A 85 -10.90 6.27 -3.54
C LEU A 85 -11.44 7.60 -4.08
N GLU A 86 -11.24 8.69 -3.35
CA GLU A 86 -11.61 10.06 -3.72
C GLU A 86 -10.38 10.90 -4.10
N ASP A 87 -9.23 10.29 -4.38
CA ASP A 87 -8.01 11.03 -4.76
C ASP A 87 -8.17 11.75 -6.10
N ASP A 88 -7.71 13.02 -6.16
CA ASP A 88 -7.77 13.83 -7.38
C ASP A 88 -6.85 13.30 -8.51
N ASP A 89 -5.80 12.53 -8.17
CA ASP A 89 -4.93 11.89 -9.15
C ASP A 89 -5.46 10.51 -9.55
N LYS A 90 -5.85 10.40 -10.83
CA LYS A 90 -6.46 9.18 -11.38
C LYS A 90 -5.60 7.93 -11.24
N GLN A 91 -4.27 8.04 -11.29
CA GLN A 91 -3.41 6.86 -11.16
C GLN A 91 -3.41 6.34 -9.72
N VAL A 92 -3.47 7.26 -8.75
CA VAL A 92 -3.59 6.93 -7.33
C VAL A 92 -4.95 6.28 -7.06
N GLU A 93 -6.04 6.88 -7.55
CA GLU A 93 -7.40 6.34 -7.41
C GLU A 93 -7.52 4.92 -8.02
N GLU A 94 -7.04 4.73 -9.26
CA GLU A 94 -7.09 3.44 -9.95
C GLU A 94 -6.26 2.38 -9.22
N GLN A 95 -5.06 2.73 -8.77
CA GLN A 95 -4.23 1.83 -7.97
C GLN A 95 -4.88 1.50 -6.62
N CYS A 96 -5.59 2.44 -5.99
CA CYS A 96 -6.36 2.19 -4.77
C CYS A 96 -7.45 1.15 -5.02
N ARG A 97 -8.26 1.33 -6.07
CA ARG A 97 -9.31 0.36 -6.46
C ARG A 97 -8.73 -1.03 -6.73
N LYS A 98 -7.59 -1.10 -7.43
CA LYS A 98 -6.88 -2.37 -7.67
C LYS A 98 -6.45 -3.03 -6.36
N THR A 99 -5.93 -2.25 -5.42
CA THR A 99 -5.45 -2.74 -4.13
C THR A 99 -6.60 -3.27 -3.28
N LEU A 100 -7.72 -2.55 -3.23
CA LEU A 100 -8.94 -2.99 -2.53
C LEU A 100 -9.52 -4.26 -3.12
N LYS A 101 -9.66 -4.32 -4.46
CA LYS A 101 -10.16 -5.52 -5.13
C LYS A 101 -9.28 -6.74 -4.84
N PHE A 102 -7.96 -6.57 -4.86
CA PHE A 102 -7.04 -7.64 -4.53
C PHE A 102 -7.17 -8.08 -3.06
N ALA A 103 -7.30 -7.13 -2.12
CA ALA A 103 -7.51 -7.45 -0.72
C ALA A 103 -8.86 -8.17 -0.49
N GLU A 104 -9.91 -7.79 -1.22
CA GLU A 104 -11.23 -8.45 -1.22
C GLU A 104 -11.14 -9.90 -1.71
N GLU A 105 -10.44 -10.12 -2.82
CA GLU A 105 -10.19 -11.45 -3.37
C GLU A 105 -9.34 -12.32 -2.43
N LEU A 106 -8.35 -11.72 -1.76
CA LEU A 106 -7.47 -12.40 -0.82
C LEU A 106 -8.18 -12.75 0.51
N SER A 107 -9.02 -11.85 1.03
CA SER A 107 -9.77 -12.10 2.27
C SER A 107 -11.01 -12.98 2.07
N GLY A 108 -11.59 -12.99 0.87
CA GLY A 108 -12.87 -13.63 0.58
C GLY A 108 -14.07 -12.90 1.19
N GLU A 109 -13.88 -11.67 1.67
CA GLU A 109 -14.92 -10.84 2.29
C GLU A 109 -15.33 -9.71 1.35
N ASN A 110 -16.59 -9.27 1.36
CA ASN A 110 -16.98 -8.05 0.64
C ASN A 110 -16.53 -6.80 1.42
N LEU A 111 -15.58 -6.05 0.87
CA LEU A 111 -15.02 -4.88 1.56
C LEU A 111 -15.85 -3.60 1.38
N GLY A 112 -16.82 -3.59 0.46
CA GLY A 112 -17.68 -2.43 0.20
C GLY A 112 -18.53 -1.98 1.39
N GLY A 113 -18.76 -2.83 2.39
CA GLY A 113 -19.44 -2.45 3.62
C GLY A 113 -18.60 -1.60 4.58
N PHE A 114 -17.28 -1.52 4.36
CA PHE A 114 -16.34 -0.77 5.21
C PHE A 114 -15.82 0.52 4.55
N LEU A 115 -16.22 0.77 3.29
CA LEU A 115 -15.70 1.84 2.43
C LEU A 115 -16.68 2.99 2.26
#